data_AF-A0A1F9B4K1-F1
#
_entry.id   AF-A0A1F9B4K1-F1
#
_cell.length_a   1.000
_cell.length_b   1.000
_cell.length_c   1.000
_cell.angle_alpha   90.00
_cell.angle_beta   90.00
_cell.angle_gamma   90.00
#
_symmetry.space_group_name_H-M   'P 1'
#
loop_
_entity.id
_entity.type
_entity.pdbx_description
1 polymer ?
#
loop_
_entity_poly.entity_id
_entity_poly.type
_entity_poly.pdbx_seq_one_letter_code
_entity_poly.pdbx_strand_id
1 'polypeptide(L)'
;MKKTLSLLFLLLAMLFTASTFASEAKEIKGQFVSGDSRQSSVVVSVEVLGLAGPEKKATSFNLASDVKWTVCLSGQCAEKTGIEGFRLVNEYAVYEAYGLTPKDKNVTLIQSGDVITGVKINL
;
A
#
# COMPACT_ATOMS: atom_id res chain seq x y z
N MET A 1 -0.16 60.85 -5.32
CA MET A 1 -0.64 59.61 -4.67
C MET A 1 -0.95 58.54 -5.73
N LYS A 2 0.01 57.68 -6.14
CA LYS A 2 -0.22 56.63 -7.16
C LYS A 2 0.71 55.39 -7.06
N LYS A 3 1.38 55.13 -5.93
CA LYS A 3 2.35 54.00 -5.81
C LYS A 3 2.06 52.99 -4.70
N THR A 4 0.96 53.14 -3.97
CA THR A 4 0.64 52.28 -2.81
C THR A 4 -0.26 51.08 -3.13
N LEU A 5 -0.80 50.98 -4.34
CA LEU A 5 -1.76 49.91 -4.70
C LEU A 5 -1.09 48.61 -5.18
N SER A 6 0.21 48.63 -5.50
CA SER A 6 0.89 47.47 -6.10
C SER A 6 1.51 46.51 -5.07
N LEU A 7 1.74 46.93 -3.83
CA LEU A 7 2.34 46.06 -2.80
C LEU A 7 1.33 45.07 -2.19
N LEU A 8 0.03 45.39 -2.20
CA LEU A 8 -0.98 44.56 -1.55
C LEU A 8 -1.27 43.26 -2.31
N PHE A 9 -1.06 43.24 -3.64
CA PHE A 9 -1.28 42.04 -4.45
C PHE A 9 -0.13 41.02 -4.39
N LEU A 10 1.07 41.43 -3.95
CA LEU A 10 2.20 40.50 -3.84
C LEU A 10 2.11 39.58 -2.62
N LEU A 11 1.33 39.97 -1.60
CA LEU A 11 1.14 39.21 -0.37
C LEU A 11 0.11 38.08 -0.50
N LEU A 12 -0.88 38.20 -1.41
CA LEU A 12 -1.86 37.13 -1.63
C LEU A 12 -1.34 35.98 -2.51
N ALA A 13 -0.27 36.18 -3.28
CA ALA A 13 0.32 35.13 -4.11
C ALA A 13 1.17 34.12 -3.31
N MET A 14 1.54 34.41 -2.06
CA MET A 14 2.38 33.53 -1.24
C MET A 14 1.60 32.45 -0.47
N LEU A 15 0.27 32.53 -0.41
CA LEU A 15 -0.54 31.52 0.32
C LEU A 15 -0.87 30.28 -0.52
N PHE A 16 -0.48 30.27 -1.80
CA PHE A 16 -0.45 29.06 -2.62
C PHE A 16 0.99 28.55 -2.78
N THR A 17 1.78 28.55 -1.70
CA THR A 17 2.76 27.48 -1.54
C THR A 17 1.96 26.20 -1.42
N ALA A 18 1.69 25.57 -2.56
CA ALA A 18 1.24 24.20 -2.64
C ALA A 18 2.19 23.39 -1.76
N SER A 19 1.73 23.05 -0.56
CA SER A 19 2.30 21.95 0.18
C SER A 19 1.98 20.72 -0.65
N THR A 20 2.84 20.46 -1.62
CA THR A 20 3.00 19.15 -2.21
C THR A 20 3.47 18.29 -1.05
N PHE A 21 2.52 17.80 -0.25
CA PHE A 21 2.75 16.65 0.60
C PHE A 21 3.01 15.50 -0.38
N ALA A 22 4.26 15.40 -0.83
CA ALA A 22 4.83 14.13 -1.16
C ALA A 22 4.82 13.33 0.15
N SER A 23 3.66 12.76 0.47
CA SER A 23 3.58 11.68 1.45
C SER A 23 4.52 10.63 0.89
N GLU A 24 5.72 10.55 1.48
CA GLU A 24 6.71 9.55 1.10
C GLU A 24 6.02 8.19 1.16
N ALA A 25 5.75 7.62 -0.01
CA ALA A 25 5.11 6.33 -0.11
C ALA A 25 6.10 5.32 0.48
N LYS A 26 5.80 4.82 1.68
CA LYS A 26 6.68 3.89 2.37
C LYS A 26 6.39 2.48 1.86
N GLU A 27 7.42 1.79 1.41
CA GLU A 27 7.31 0.38 1.06
C GLU A 27 7.54 -0.49 2.30
N ILE A 28 6.63 -1.43 2.54
CA ILE A 28 6.77 -2.48 3.56
C ILE A 28 6.89 -3.82 2.83
N LYS A 29 7.98 -4.54 3.05
CA LYS A 29 8.22 -5.85 2.43
C LYS A 29 8.03 -6.95 3.46
N GLY A 30 7.43 -8.06 3.05
CA GLY A 30 7.22 -9.21 3.91
C GLY A 30 6.66 -10.42 3.16
N GLN A 31 6.08 -11.35 3.90
CA GLN A 31 5.40 -12.52 3.36
C GLN A 31 3.90 -12.42 3.62
N PHE A 32 3.08 -12.64 2.59
CA PHE A 32 1.63 -12.59 2.72
C PHE A 32 1.14 -13.76 3.59
N VAL A 33 0.33 -13.46 4.61
CA VAL A 33 -0.23 -14.46 5.52
C VAL A 33 -1.71 -14.68 5.21
N SER A 34 -2.49 -13.60 5.21
CA SER A 34 -3.93 -13.64 4.93
C SER A 34 -4.48 -12.23 4.61
N GLY A 35 -5.71 -12.17 4.09
CA GLY A 35 -6.48 -10.93 3.94
C GLY A 35 -7.92 -11.12 4.40
N ASP A 36 -8.51 -10.08 4.97
CA ASP A 36 -9.92 -10.05 5.40
C ASP A 36 -10.65 -8.91 4.68
N SER A 37 -11.54 -9.27 3.76
CA SER A 37 -12.34 -8.31 2.98
C SER A 37 -13.43 -7.63 3.80
N ARG A 38 -13.89 -8.24 4.92
CA ARG A 38 -14.90 -7.65 5.79
C ARG A 38 -14.30 -6.57 6.68
N GLN A 39 -13.06 -6.77 7.10
CA GLN A 39 -12.30 -5.81 7.92
C GLN A 39 -11.43 -4.86 7.09
N SER A 40 -11.39 -5.02 5.77
CA SER A 40 -10.48 -4.29 4.86
C SER A 40 -9.04 -4.30 5.36
N SER A 41 -8.51 -5.49 5.68
CA SER A 41 -7.19 -5.64 6.28
C SER A 41 -6.36 -6.74 5.61
N VAL A 42 -5.03 -6.64 5.74
CA VAL A 42 -4.06 -7.64 5.30
C VAL A 42 -3.09 -7.97 6.42
N VAL A 43 -2.80 -9.26 6.60
CA VAL A 43 -1.79 -9.73 7.54
C VAL A 43 -0.54 -10.12 6.77
N VAL A 44 0.58 -9.52 7.15
CA VAL A 44 1.90 -9.74 6.55
C VAL A 44 2.90 -10.11 7.63
N SER A 45 3.71 -11.13 7.37
CA SER A 45 4.87 -11.46 8.18
C SER A 45 6.02 -10.55 7.78
N VAL A 46 6.35 -9.58 8.63
CA VAL A 46 7.45 -8.64 8.45
C VAL A 46 8.63 -9.01 9.35
N GLU A 47 9.84 -8.69 8.91
CA GLU A 47 11.04 -8.85 9.72
C GLU A 47 11.20 -7.61 10.62
N VAL A 48 11.30 -7.82 11.93
CA VAL A 48 11.49 -6.78 12.94
C VAL A 48 12.74 -7.10 13.76
N LEU A 49 13.40 -6.06 14.28
CA LEU A 49 14.55 -6.25 15.17
C LEU A 49 14.04 -6.56 16.58
N GLY A 50 14.11 -7.84 16.96
CA GLY A 50 13.85 -8.31 18.31
C GLY A 50 15.07 -8.17 19.22
N LEU A 51 14.87 -8.41 20.52
CA LEU A 51 15.93 -8.31 21.55
C LEU A 51 17.08 -9.31 21.34
N ALA A 52 16.81 -10.44 20.68
CA ALA A 52 17.78 -11.50 20.40
C ALA A 52 18.24 -11.55 18.94
N GLY A 53 17.84 -10.58 18.11
CA GLY A 53 18.11 -10.54 16.68
C GLY A 53 16.84 -10.37 15.83
N PRO A 54 16.96 -10.44 14.49
CA PRO A 54 15.81 -10.32 13.59
C PRO A 54 14.79 -11.43 13.82
N GLU A 55 13.52 -11.06 13.97
CA GLU A 55 12.41 -11.98 14.15
C GLU A 55 11.29 -11.69 13.15
N LYS A 56 10.56 -12.72 12.73
CA LYS A 56 9.38 -12.57 11.87
C LYS A 56 8.14 -12.36 12.74
N LYS A 57 7.43 -11.27 12.48
CA LYS A 57 6.20 -10.93 13.20
C LYS A 57 5.03 -10.76 12.23
N ALA A 58 3.95 -11.50 12.46
CA ALA A 58 2.69 -11.30 11.76
C ALA A 58 2.07 -9.97 12.22
N THR A 59 1.89 -9.04 11.29
CA THR A 59 1.37 -7.70 11.53
C THR A 59 0.18 -7.46 10.63
N SER A 60 -0.92 -6.96 11.21
CA SER A 60 -2.13 -6.59 10.49
C SER A 60 -2.06 -5.13 10.06
N PHE A 61 -2.44 -4.85 8.82
CA PHE A 61 -2.46 -3.51 8.23
C PHE A 61 -3.85 -3.20 7.68
N ASN A 62 -4.33 -1.99 7.95
CA ASN A 62 -5.59 -1.48 7.39
C ASN A 62 -5.37 -1.01 5.96
N LEU A 63 -6.31 -1.36 5.09
CA LEU A 63 -6.31 -0.98 3.69
C LEU A 63 -7.23 0.22 3.44
N ALA A 64 -6.80 1.12 2.56
CA ALA A 64 -7.66 2.16 2.01
C ALA A 64 -8.83 1.54 1.22
N SER A 65 -9.96 2.25 1.11
CA SER A 65 -11.13 1.75 0.37
C SER A 65 -10.87 1.50 -1.10
N ASP A 66 -9.93 2.24 -1.69
CA ASP A 66 -9.52 2.21 -3.08
C ASP A 66 -8.14 1.56 -3.29
N VAL A 67 -7.67 0.79 -2.29
CA VAL A 67 -6.37 0.09 -2.32
C VAL A 67 -6.14 -0.61 -3.66
N LYS A 68 -4.97 -0.40 -4.25
CA LYS A 68 -4.58 -1.05 -5.51
C LYS A 68 -3.95 -2.41 -5.23
N TRP A 69 -4.56 -3.47 -5.72
CA TRP A 69 -4.04 -4.83 -5.65
C TRP A 69 -3.38 -5.21 -6.97
N THR A 70 -2.14 -5.68 -6.90
CA THR A 70 -1.37 -6.19 -8.04
C THR A 70 -0.90 -7.60 -7.71
N VAL A 71 -1.33 -8.60 -8.48
CA VAL A 71 -0.87 -9.99 -8.33
C VAL A 71 -0.07 -10.35 -9.58
N CYS A 72 1.20 -10.71 -9.41
CA CYS A 72 2.10 -11.06 -10.51
C CYS A 72 2.43 -12.55 -10.48
N LEU A 73 2.33 -13.23 -11.63
CA LEU A 73 2.75 -14.61 -11.85
C LEU A 73 3.74 -14.63 -13.03
N SER A 74 4.98 -15.07 -12.79
CA SER A 74 6.02 -15.18 -13.84
C SER A 74 6.19 -13.91 -14.71
N GLY A 75 6.06 -12.73 -14.10
CA GLY A 75 6.20 -11.44 -14.78
C GLY A 75 4.92 -10.88 -15.42
N GLN A 76 3.83 -11.64 -15.46
CA GLN A 76 2.51 -11.14 -15.87
C GLN A 76 1.73 -10.70 -14.63
N CYS A 77 1.22 -9.47 -14.62
CA CYS A 77 0.52 -8.91 -13.47
C CYS A 77 -0.94 -8.59 -13.81
N ALA A 78 -1.84 -8.95 -12.89
CA ALA A 78 -3.23 -8.54 -12.89
C ALA A 78 -3.45 -7.49 -11.80
N GLU A 79 -4.33 -6.51 -12.08
CA GLU A 79 -4.61 -5.41 -11.17
C GLU A 79 -6.11 -5.22 -10.92
N LYS A 80 -6.47 -4.95 -9.66
CA LYS A 80 -7.82 -4.60 -9.21
C LYS A 80 -7.75 -3.54 -8.10
N THR A 81 -8.85 -2.84 -7.86
CA THR A 81 -8.94 -1.83 -6.81
C THR A 81 -10.01 -2.18 -5.78
N GLY A 82 -9.79 -1.72 -4.55
CA GLY A 82 -10.72 -1.90 -3.43
C GLY A 82 -11.02 -3.37 -3.14
N ILE A 83 -12.30 -3.68 -2.89
CA ILE A 83 -12.73 -5.01 -2.47
C ILE A 83 -12.51 -6.11 -3.53
N GLU A 84 -12.51 -5.74 -4.81
CA GLU A 84 -12.28 -6.67 -5.92
C GLU A 84 -10.84 -7.20 -5.93
N GLY A 85 -9.91 -6.54 -5.23
CA GLY A 85 -8.56 -7.05 -5.03
C GLY A 85 -8.48 -8.31 -4.18
N PHE A 86 -9.37 -8.47 -3.19
CA PHE A 86 -9.47 -9.72 -2.44
C PHE A 86 -9.97 -10.88 -3.31
N ARG A 87 -10.87 -10.58 -4.26
CA ARG A 87 -11.32 -11.56 -5.25
C ARG A 87 -10.19 -11.95 -6.18
N LEU A 88 -9.37 -10.99 -6.62
CA LEU A 88 -8.17 -11.28 -7.42
C LEU A 88 -7.25 -12.27 -6.70
N VAL A 89 -6.95 -12.05 -5.42
CA VAL A 89 -6.11 -12.96 -4.62
C VAL A 89 -6.75 -14.36 -4.52
N ASN A 90 -8.07 -14.44 -4.31
CA ASN A 90 -8.80 -15.71 -4.23
C ASN A 90 -8.90 -16.44 -5.57
N GLU A 91 -9.04 -15.70 -6.69
CA GLU A 91 -9.04 -16.28 -8.04
C GLU A 91 -7.70 -16.97 -8.34
N TYR A 92 -6.59 -16.41 -7.86
CA TYR A 92 -5.30 -17.09 -7.91
C TYR A 92 -5.17 -18.24 -6.89
N ALA A 93 -5.86 -18.18 -5.75
CA ALA A 93 -5.91 -19.29 -4.78
C ALA A 93 -6.61 -20.55 -5.33
N VAL A 94 -7.42 -20.45 -6.39
CA VAL A 94 -7.97 -21.63 -7.07
C VAL A 94 -6.86 -22.50 -7.68
N TYR A 95 -5.67 -21.93 -7.93
CA TYR A 95 -4.49 -22.65 -8.40
C TYR A 95 -3.61 -23.19 -7.26
N GLU A 96 -4.09 -23.20 -6.00
CA GLU A 96 -3.38 -23.79 -4.86
C GLU A 96 -3.03 -25.26 -5.09
N ALA A 97 -3.91 -26.01 -5.78
CA ALA A 97 -3.66 -27.40 -6.18
C ALA A 97 -2.46 -27.55 -7.14
N TYR A 98 -2.04 -26.47 -7.80
CA TYR A 98 -0.86 -26.39 -8.66
C TYR A 98 0.33 -25.69 -7.97
N GLY A 99 0.26 -25.46 -6.65
CA GLY A 99 1.31 -24.81 -5.86
C GLY A 99 1.32 -23.28 -5.94
N LEU A 100 0.29 -22.67 -6.53
CA LEU A 100 0.15 -21.22 -6.66
C LEU A 100 -0.78 -20.70 -5.55
N THR A 101 -0.23 -20.61 -4.33
CA THR A 101 -0.87 -19.91 -3.21
C THR A 101 -0.27 -18.51 -3.03
N PRO A 102 -1.05 -17.48 -2.67
CA PRO A 102 -0.50 -16.21 -2.20
C PRO A 102 0.15 -16.33 -0.83
N LYS A 103 -0.18 -17.36 -0.03
CA LYS A 103 0.41 -17.57 1.29
C LYS A 103 1.92 -17.82 1.19
N ASP A 104 2.67 -17.20 2.11
CA ASP A 104 4.13 -17.26 2.22
C ASP A 104 4.89 -16.64 1.03
N LYS A 105 4.17 -16.06 0.06
CA LYS A 105 4.76 -15.34 -1.07
C LYS A 105 5.17 -13.93 -0.68
N ASN A 106 6.17 -13.42 -1.40
CA ASN A 106 6.69 -12.08 -1.19
C ASN A 106 5.61 -11.04 -1.53
N VAL A 107 5.32 -10.18 -0.57
CA VAL A 107 4.39 -9.06 -0.70
C VAL A 107 5.10 -7.75 -0.42
N THR A 108 4.78 -6.74 -1.23
CA THR A 108 5.15 -5.35 -1.00
C THR A 108 3.87 -4.56 -0.74
N LEU A 109 3.76 -3.93 0.42
CA LEU A 109 2.71 -2.96 0.72
C LEU A 109 3.22 -1.56 0.43
N ILE A 110 2.36 -0.73 -0.15
CA ILE A 110 2.60 0.69 -0.38
C ILE A 110 1.75 1.44 0.64
N GLN A 111 2.41 2.18 1.53
CA GLN A 111 1.77 2.95 2.59
C GLN A 111 1.82 4.45 2.27
N SER A 112 0.70 5.15 2.45
CA SER A 112 0.63 6.60 2.43
C SER A 112 -0.05 7.07 3.71
N GLY A 113 0.67 7.84 4.53
CA GLY A 113 0.25 8.14 5.90
C GLY A 113 0.22 6.88 6.76
N ASP A 114 -0.92 6.59 7.38
CA ASP A 114 -1.16 5.45 8.25
C ASP A 114 -1.87 4.28 7.55
N VAL A 115 -2.25 4.42 6.27
CA VAL A 115 -3.06 3.46 5.53
C VAL A 115 -2.30 2.83 4.37
N ILE A 116 -2.63 1.57 4.05
CA ILE A 116 -2.09 0.89 2.86
C ILE A 116 -2.92 1.26 1.64
N THR A 117 -2.26 1.85 0.65
CA THR A 117 -2.86 2.25 -0.63
C THR A 117 -2.52 1.28 -1.76
N GLY A 118 -1.56 0.37 -1.56
CA GLY A 118 -1.24 -0.67 -2.53
C GLY A 118 -0.76 -1.98 -1.91
N VAL A 119 -1.13 -3.10 -2.53
CA VAL A 119 -0.68 -4.45 -2.18
C VAL A 119 -0.18 -5.13 -3.44
N LYS A 120 1.11 -5.50 -3.48
CA LYS A 120 1.70 -6.24 -4.60
C LYS A 120 2.18 -7.61 -4.14
N ILE A 121 1.61 -8.68 -4.69
CA ILE A 121 1.97 -10.07 -4.38
C ILE A 121 2.66 -10.68 -5.60
N ASN A 122 3.81 -11.34 -5.40
CA ASN A 122 4.52 -12.06 -6.45
C ASN A 122 4.42 -13.57 -6.20
N LEU A 123 3.65 -14.26 -7.03
CA LEU A 123 3.39 -15.71 -6.98
C LEU A 123 4.55 -16.52 -7.58
#